data_AF-A0A5P9CPL6-F1
#
_entry.id   AF-A0A5P9CPL6-F1
#
_cell.length_a   1.000
_cell.length_b   1.000
_cell.length_c   1.000
_cell.angle_alpha   90.00
_cell.angle_beta   90.00
_cell.angle_gamma   90.00
#
_symmetry.space_group_name_H-M   'P 1'
#
loop_
_entity.id
_entity.type
_entity.pdbx_description
1 polymer ?
#
loop_
_entity_poly.entity_id
_entity_poly.type
_entity_poly.pdbx_seq_one_letter_code
_entity_poly.pdbx_strand_id
1 'polypeptide(L)'
;MYIELEPEQRVIPKITFKRNHNSNVIKKSEVRCFQEAQALVMAMQERADECQSILEQQVIQMIEDKEKALNEYVEESYNNVIENWVEWQNDWFDNAESKLGDLLKAQQKQLDELKEELKESVITAVKERLVKLNQSEHLIGHLVEVLHAEVDDEARNLSVEKTIEENGVTLTIENEDSIVSINTASLITELRSSLDQL
;
A
#
# COMPACT_ATOMS: atom_id res chain seq x y z
N MET A 1 -12.64 29.51 39.20
CA MET A 1 -12.62 30.95 38.88
C MET A 1 -13.78 31.57 39.64
N TYR A 2 -13.51 32.35 40.70
CA TYR A 2 -14.57 33.03 41.45
C TYR A 2 -14.76 34.42 40.86
N ILE A 3 -15.99 34.76 40.49
CA ILE A 3 -16.35 36.15 40.19
C ILE A 3 -16.66 36.79 41.55
N GLU A 4 -15.67 37.45 42.14
CA GLU A 4 -15.97 38.40 43.22
C GLU A 4 -16.61 39.63 42.61
N LEU A 5 -17.82 39.98 43.07
CA LEU A 5 -18.36 41.31 42.84
C LEU A 5 -17.35 42.32 43.40
N GLU A 6 -16.90 43.24 42.54
CA GLU A 6 -16.06 44.38 42.92
C GLU A 6 -16.62 45.01 44.21
N PRO A 7 -15.79 45.36 45.20
CA PRO A 7 -16.24 45.84 46.50
C PRO A 7 -17.14 47.09 46.38
N GLU A 8 -17.00 47.83 45.29
CA GLU A 8 -17.82 48.99 44.90
C GLU A 8 -19.26 48.63 44.53
N GLN A 9 -19.49 47.42 44.01
CA GLN A 9 -20.82 46.88 43.65
C GLN A 9 -21.47 46.13 44.82
N ARG A 10 -20.68 45.70 45.82
CA ARG A 10 -21.16 45.12 47.09
C ARG A 10 -21.52 46.16 48.15
N VAL A 11 -21.43 47.46 47.85
CA VAL A 11 -21.64 48.51 48.86
C VAL A 11 -23.10 48.55 49.26
N ILE A 12 -23.42 47.92 50.39
CA ILE A 12 -24.68 48.15 51.10
C ILE A 12 -24.68 49.63 51.53
N PRO A 13 -25.74 50.40 51.23
CA PRO A 13 -25.82 51.80 51.62
C PRO A 13 -25.56 51.98 53.11
N LYS A 14 -24.48 52.68 53.46
CA LYS A 14 -24.18 53.02 54.85
C LYS A 14 -25.13 54.13 55.29
N ILE A 15 -26.19 53.77 56.01
CA ILE A 15 -27.09 54.75 56.61
C ILE A 15 -26.34 55.46 57.74
N THR A 16 -25.76 56.62 57.42
CA THR A 16 -25.12 57.50 58.40
C THR A 16 -26.05 58.66 58.69
N PHE A 17 -26.57 58.74 59.92
CA PHE A 17 -27.36 59.89 60.35
C PHE A 17 -26.43 61.09 60.58
N LYS A 18 -26.59 62.15 59.78
CA LYS A 18 -25.86 63.41 59.95
C LYS A 18 -26.40 64.12 61.21
N ARG A 19 -25.61 64.16 62.27
CA ARG A 19 -25.97 64.75 63.57
C ARG A 19 -25.88 66.27 63.56
N ASN A 20 -26.86 66.93 64.20
CA ASN A 20 -26.71 68.25 64.81
C ASN A 20 -27.26 68.12 66.24
N HIS A 21 -26.40 67.84 67.22
CA HIS A 21 -26.80 67.72 68.63
C HIS A 21 -26.08 68.74 69.51
N ASN A 22 -26.84 69.41 70.38
CA ASN A 22 -26.34 70.21 71.50
C ASN A 22 -26.56 69.51 72.86
N SER A 23 -26.88 68.20 72.89
CA SER A 23 -27.21 67.43 74.10
C SER A 23 -26.91 65.93 73.95
N ASN A 24 -26.60 65.26 75.07
CA ASN A 24 -26.23 63.84 75.16
C ASN A 24 -27.42 62.87 75.33
N VAL A 25 -28.66 63.34 75.23
CA VAL A 25 -29.87 62.51 75.41
C VAL A 25 -30.34 61.95 74.06
N ILE A 26 -30.40 60.61 73.93
CA ILE A 26 -30.91 59.91 72.74
C ILE A 26 -32.42 59.75 72.85
N LYS A 27 -33.17 60.09 71.80
CA LYS A 27 -34.62 59.92 71.76
C LYS A 27 -34.99 58.48 71.38
N LYS A 28 -36.05 57.93 71.99
CA LYS A 28 -36.57 56.58 71.67
C LYS A 28 -36.93 56.40 70.19
N SER A 29 -37.35 57.47 69.50
CA SER A 29 -37.61 57.48 68.05
C SER A 29 -36.34 57.26 67.22
N GLU A 30 -35.20 57.76 67.67
CA GLU A 30 -33.91 57.60 66.99
C GLU A 30 -33.41 56.16 67.11
N VAL A 31 -33.62 55.53 68.27
CA VAL A 31 -33.32 54.10 68.47
C VAL A 31 -34.18 53.21 67.56
N ARG A 32 -35.47 53.53 67.40
CA ARG A 32 -36.36 52.80 66.47
C ARG A 32 -35.91 52.95 65.02
N CYS A 33 -35.59 54.17 64.59
CA CYS A 33 -35.11 54.43 63.25
C CYS A 33 -33.78 53.70 62.96
N PHE A 34 -32.89 53.61 63.94
CA PHE A 34 -31.66 52.81 63.84
C PHE A 34 -31.97 51.30 63.71
N GLN A 35 -32.90 50.77 64.49
CA GLN A 35 -33.30 49.35 64.41
C GLN A 35 -33.95 49.00 63.07
N GLU A 36 -34.80 49.89 62.53
CA GLU A 36 -35.42 49.74 61.21
C GLU A 36 -34.37 49.79 60.09
N ALA A 37 -33.44 50.74 60.16
CA ALA A 37 -32.32 50.83 59.23
C ALA A 37 -31.41 49.58 59.29
N GLN A 38 -31.14 49.05 60.49
CA GLN A 38 -30.36 47.84 60.68
C GLN A 38 -31.06 46.61 60.09
N ALA A 39 -32.37 46.46 60.30
CA ALA A 39 -33.16 45.39 59.71
C ALA A 39 -33.16 45.44 58.17
N LEU A 40 -33.25 46.65 57.60
CA LEU A 40 -33.19 46.84 56.15
C LEU A 40 -31.81 46.51 55.58
N VAL A 41 -30.73 46.86 56.28
CA VAL A 41 -29.36 46.47 55.91
C VAL A 41 -29.19 44.95 55.93
N MET A 42 -29.71 44.26 56.95
CA MET A 42 -29.67 42.79 57.02
C MET A 42 -30.45 42.15 55.85
N ALA A 43 -31.66 42.63 55.56
CA ALA A 43 -32.46 42.11 54.43
C ALA A 43 -31.79 42.36 53.07
N MET A 44 -31.08 43.48 52.90
CA MET A 44 -30.30 43.74 51.70
C MET A 44 -29.08 42.82 51.58
N GLN A 45 -28.44 42.48 52.69
CA GLN A 45 -27.32 41.54 52.71
C GLN A 45 -27.78 40.13 52.31
N GLU A 46 -28.87 39.64 52.91
CA GLU A 46 -29.45 38.33 52.55
C GLU A 46 -29.79 38.25 51.04
N ARG A 47 -30.40 39.30 50.49
CA ARG A 47 -30.72 39.36 49.06
C ARG A 47 -29.48 39.43 48.17
N ALA A 48 -28.41 40.09 48.62
CA ALA A 48 -27.15 40.13 47.88
C ALA A 48 -26.49 38.74 47.86
N ASP A 49 -26.53 38.01 48.98
CA ASP A 49 -26.02 36.65 49.07
C ASP A 49 -26.83 35.68 48.18
N GLU A 50 -28.16 35.81 48.15
CA GLU A 50 -29.02 35.06 47.21
C GLU A 50 -28.67 35.33 45.75
N CYS A 51 -28.52 36.61 45.36
CA CYS A 51 -28.12 36.97 44.01
C CYS A 51 -26.73 36.44 43.66
N GLN A 52 -25.78 36.46 44.60
CA GLN A 52 -24.45 35.89 44.40
C GLN A 52 -24.54 34.37 44.18
N SER A 53 -25.33 33.65 44.97
CA SER A 53 -25.51 32.21 44.82
C SER A 53 -26.11 31.84 43.46
N ILE A 54 -27.12 32.58 42.99
CA ILE A 54 -27.73 32.36 41.66
C ILE A 54 -26.71 32.60 40.55
N LEU A 55 -25.90 33.67 40.67
CA LEU A 55 -24.85 33.98 39.69
C LEU A 55 -23.79 32.89 39.65
N GLU A 56 -23.32 32.42 40.80
CA GLU A 56 -22.34 31.33 40.88
C GLU A 56 -22.87 30.05 40.23
N GLN A 57 -24.12 29.68 40.50
CA GLN A 57 -24.74 28.51 39.88
C GLN A 57 -24.88 28.66 38.36
N GLN A 58 -25.28 29.84 37.87
CA GLN A 58 -25.39 30.11 36.44
C GLN A 58 -24.02 30.07 35.75
N VAL A 59 -22.97 30.56 36.40
CA VAL A 59 -21.60 30.50 35.89
C VAL A 59 -21.10 29.06 35.80
N ILE A 60 -21.36 28.24 36.84
CA ILE A 60 -21.01 26.82 36.83
C ILE A 60 -21.70 26.11 35.65
N GLN A 61 -23.02 26.30 35.49
CA GLN A 61 -23.75 25.72 34.37
C GLN A 61 -23.19 26.15 33.01
N MET A 62 -22.87 27.44 32.86
CA MET A 62 -22.29 27.96 31.62
C MET A 62 -20.91 27.35 31.34
N ILE A 63 -20.09 27.12 32.37
CA ILE A 63 -18.80 26.45 32.23
C ILE A 63 -19.00 25.00 31.77
N GLU A 64 -19.91 24.26 32.42
CA GLU A 64 -20.21 22.87 32.06
C GLU A 64 -20.75 22.75 30.62
N ASP A 65 -21.67 23.64 30.23
CA ASP A 65 -22.22 23.68 28.87
C ASP A 65 -21.13 23.98 27.83
N LYS A 66 -20.20 24.88 28.14
CA LYS A 66 -19.07 25.23 27.26
C LYS A 66 -18.05 24.12 27.17
N GLU A 67 -17.75 23.45 28.28
CA GLU A 67 -16.86 22.29 28.31
C GLU A 67 -17.44 21.14 27.48
N LYS A 68 -18.74 20.87 27.63
CA LYS A 68 -19.43 19.86 26.83
C LYS A 68 -19.39 20.19 25.33
N ALA A 69 -19.73 21.42 24.95
CA ALA A 69 -19.68 21.85 23.56
C ALA A 69 -18.26 21.79 22.96
N LEU A 70 -17.24 22.10 23.76
CA LEU A 70 -15.84 22.01 23.34
C LEU A 70 -15.45 20.54 23.12
N ASN A 71 -15.83 19.64 24.03
CA ASN A 71 -15.55 18.22 23.90
C ASN A 71 -16.24 17.60 22.68
N GLU A 72 -17.51 17.93 22.43
CA GLU A 72 -18.24 17.49 21.23
C GLU A 72 -17.54 17.96 19.95
N TYR A 73 -17.13 19.23 19.90
CA TYR A 73 -16.40 19.78 18.75
C TYR A 73 -15.04 19.09 18.53
N VAL A 74 -14.31 18.82 19.62
CA VAL A 74 -13.02 18.12 19.54
C VAL A 74 -13.21 16.68 19.05
N GLU A 75 -14.24 15.99 19.54
CA GLU A 75 -14.58 14.64 19.10
C GLU A 75 -14.98 14.59 17.63
N GLU A 76 -15.82 15.51 17.17
CA GLU A 76 -16.23 15.62 15.76
C GLU A 76 -15.03 15.92 14.85
N SER A 77 -14.19 16.89 15.23
CA SER A 77 -12.97 17.22 14.51
C SER A 77 -12.01 16.02 14.44
N TYR A 78 -11.84 15.30 15.54
CA TYR A 78 -11.01 14.11 15.61
C TYR A 78 -11.54 12.99 14.70
N ASN A 79 -12.84 12.72 14.74
CA ASN A 79 -13.48 11.72 13.90
C ASN A 79 -13.34 12.06 12.41
N ASN A 80 -13.54 13.32 12.04
CA ASN A 80 -13.34 13.80 10.67
C ASN A 80 -11.89 13.63 10.20
N VAL A 81 -10.91 13.92 11.07
CA VAL A 81 -9.50 13.67 10.77
C VAL A 81 -9.23 12.17 10.56
N ILE A 82 -9.81 11.29 11.38
CA ILE A 82 -9.68 9.84 11.21
C ILE A 82 -10.28 9.39 9.89
N GLU A 83 -11.50 9.82 9.56
CA GLU A 83 -12.18 9.44 8.32
C GLU A 83 -11.35 9.85 7.10
N ASN A 84 -10.92 11.12 7.05
CA ASN A 84 -10.04 11.60 5.98
C ASN A 84 -8.71 10.84 5.91
N TRP A 85 -8.15 10.45 7.06
CA TRP A 85 -6.90 9.69 7.10
C TRP A 85 -7.08 8.27 6.56
N VAL A 86 -8.21 7.62 6.86
CA VAL A 86 -8.57 6.30 6.33
C VAL A 86 -8.81 6.37 4.82
N GLU A 87 -9.54 7.38 4.34
CA GLU A 87 -9.74 7.61 2.91
C GLU A 87 -8.40 7.80 2.19
N TRP A 88 -7.55 8.69 2.71
CA TRP A 88 -6.22 8.93 2.14
C TRP A 88 -5.34 7.67 2.14
N GLN A 89 -5.42 6.87 3.21
CA GLN A 89 -4.69 5.61 3.30
C GLN A 89 -5.16 4.62 2.24
N ASN A 90 -6.47 4.50 2.01
CA ASN A 90 -7.02 3.62 0.97
C ASN A 90 -6.61 4.08 -0.43
N ASP A 91 -6.73 5.37 -0.73
CA ASP A 91 -6.28 5.94 -2.01
C ASP A 91 -4.79 5.68 -2.26
N TRP A 92 -3.97 5.79 -1.20
CA TRP A 92 -2.56 5.50 -1.28
C TRP A 92 -2.29 4.01 -1.57
N PHE A 93 -3.03 3.10 -0.92
CA PHE A 93 -2.92 1.67 -1.18
C PHE A 93 -3.37 1.30 -2.60
N ASP A 94 -4.49 1.82 -3.08
CA ASP A 94 -4.99 1.57 -4.43
C ASP A 94 -3.99 2.03 -5.50
N ASN A 95 -3.40 3.20 -5.31
CA ASN A 95 -2.37 3.72 -6.21
C ASN A 95 -1.07 2.88 -6.15
N ALA A 96 -0.67 2.43 -4.96
CA ALA A 96 0.48 1.56 -4.80
C ALA A 96 0.26 0.19 -5.46
N GLU A 97 -0.92 -0.39 -5.28
CA GLU A 97 -1.31 -1.67 -5.90
C GLU A 97 -1.35 -1.56 -7.42
N SER A 98 -1.96 -0.50 -7.96
CA SER A 98 -1.97 -0.25 -9.41
C SER A 98 -0.55 -0.14 -9.98
N LYS A 99 0.33 0.64 -9.34
CA LYS A 99 1.73 0.78 -9.79
C LYS A 99 2.51 -0.52 -9.70
N LEU A 100 2.31 -1.30 -8.63
CA LEU A 100 2.93 -2.61 -8.49
C LEU A 100 2.42 -3.57 -9.57
N GLY A 101 1.12 -3.56 -9.86
CA GLY A 101 0.52 -4.35 -10.94
C GLY A 101 1.11 -4.01 -12.31
N ASP A 102 1.32 -2.72 -12.59
CA ASP A 102 1.91 -2.28 -13.85
C ASP A 102 3.39 -2.67 -13.97
N LEU A 103 4.16 -2.52 -12.89
CA LEU A 103 5.56 -2.97 -12.85
C LEU A 103 5.67 -4.49 -13.02
N LEU A 104 4.76 -5.25 -12.42
CA LEU A 104 4.76 -6.71 -12.50
C LEU A 104 4.39 -7.18 -13.92
N LYS A 105 3.43 -6.52 -14.57
CA LYS A 105 3.12 -6.75 -15.99
C LYS A 105 4.30 -6.41 -16.90
N ALA A 106 5.00 -5.31 -16.63
CA ALA A 106 6.19 -4.93 -17.39
C ALA A 106 7.32 -5.96 -17.24
N GLN A 107 7.56 -6.45 -16.01
CA GLN A 107 8.54 -7.51 -15.77
C GLN A 107 8.14 -8.83 -16.43
N GLN A 108 6.86 -9.20 -16.37
CA GLN A 108 6.37 -10.40 -17.04
C GLN A 108 6.61 -10.31 -18.56
N LYS A 109 6.31 -9.15 -19.16
CA LYS A 109 6.56 -8.91 -20.57
C LYS A 109 8.06 -9.03 -20.92
N GLN A 110 8.93 -8.44 -20.11
CA GLN A 110 10.38 -8.55 -20.32
C GLN A 110 10.88 -10.01 -20.21
N LEU A 111 10.32 -10.79 -19.28
CA LEU A 111 10.66 -12.22 -19.16
C LEU A 111 10.19 -13.01 -20.37
N ASP A 112 8.99 -12.73 -20.89
CA ASP A 112 8.48 -13.39 -22.08
C ASP A 112 9.32 -13.01 -23.32
N GLU A 113 9.71 -11.75 -23.46
CA GLU A 113 10.63 -11.28 -24.51
C GLU A 113 12.00 -12.00 -24.40
N LEU A 114 12.61 -12.05 -23.20
CA LEU A 114 13.87 -12.76 -22.96
C LEU A 114 13.76 -14.27 -23.23
N LYS A 115 12.62 -14.88 -22.93
CA LYS A 115 12.37 -16.30 -23.19
C LYS A 115 12.34 -16.57 -24.69
N GLU A 116 11.71 -15.72 -25.49
CA GLU A 116 11.70 -15.86 -26.93
C GLU A 116 13.09 -15.59 -27.54
N GLU A 117 13.81 -14.55 -27.07
CA GLU A 117 15.21 -14.32 -27.48
C GLU A 117 16.12 -15.52 -27.16
N LEU A 118 15.94 -16.14 -25.99
CA LEU A 118 16.69 -17.33 -25.60
C LEU A 118 16.36 -18.52 -26.50
N LYS A 119 15.08 -18.74 -26.82
CA LYS A 119 14.68 -19.80 -27.75
C LYS A 119 15.32 -19.60 -29.12
N GLU A 120 15.25 -18.39 -29.68
CA GLU A 120 15.87 -18.07 -30.97
C GLU A 120 17.38 -18.29 -30.94
N SER A 121 18.05 -17.87 -29.86
CA SER A 121 19.48 -18.09 -29.64
C SER A 121 19.84 -19.57 -29.58
N VAL A 122 19.06 -20.37 -28.84
CA VAL A 122 19.25 -21.83 -28.74
C VAL A 122 19.01 -22.50 -30.09
N ILE A 123 17.93 -22.15 -30.80
CA ILE A 123 17.63 -22.69 -32.13
C ILE A 123 18.79 -22.38 -33.09
N THR A 124 19.30 -21.15 -33.06
CA THR A 124 20.45 -20.74 -33.90
C THR A 124 21.70 -21.55 -33.56
N ALA A 125 22.04 -21.69 -32.28
CA ALA A 125 23.19 -22.47 -31.84
C ALA A 125 23.06 -23.97 -32.21
N VAL A 126 21.85 -24.53 -32.10
CA VAL A 126 21.57 -25.93 -32.50
C VAL A 126 21.69 -26.08 -34.02
N LYS A 127 21.14 -25.14 -34.80
CA LYS A 127 21.27 -25.11 -36.27
C LYS A 127 22.72 -25.05 -36.72
N GLU A 128 23.55 -24.22 -36.09
CA GLU A 128 24.99 -24.14 -36.38
C GLU A 128 25.70 -25.46 -36.04
N ARG A 129 25.33 -26.09 -34.93
CA ARG A 129 25.94 -27.36 -34.51
C ARG A 129 25.53 -28.52 -35.42
N LEU A 130 24.29 -28.51 -35.93
CA LEU A 130 23.80 -29.44 -36.95
C LEU A 130 24.57 -29.30 -38.27
N VAL A 131 24.95 -28.09 -38.71
CA VAL A 131 25.83 -27.92 -39.89
C VAL A 131 27.15 -28.67 -39.69
N LYS A 132 27.76 -28.52 -38.51
CA LYS A 132 29.06 -29.14 -38.21
C LYS A 132 28.97 -30.67 -38.13
N LEU A 133 27.78 -31.21 -37.87
CA LEU A 133 27.52 -32.65 -37.83
C LEU A 133 27.47 -33.31 -39.21
N ASN A 134 27.23 -32.52 -40.26
CA ASN A 134 27.08 -33.00 -41.64
C ASN A 134 28.33 -33.70 -42.22
N GLN A 135 29.50 -33.41 -41.66
CA GLN A 135 30.78 -34.03 -42.04
C GLN A 135 31.47 -34.69 -40.84
N SER A 136 30.72 -34.93 -39.75
CA SER A 136 31.28 -35.56 -38.56
C SER A 136 31.60 -37.03 -38.82
N GLU A 137 32.87 -37.41 -38.65
CA GLU A 137 33.31 -38.80 -38.79
C GLU A 137 32.59 -39.75 -37.83
N HIS A 138 32.15 -39.25 -36.66
CA HIS A 138 31.38 -40.06 -35.70
C HIS A 138 29.96 -40.36 -36.19
N LEU A 139 29.28 -39.40 -36.82
CA LEU A 139 27.96 -39.61 -37.41
C LEU A 139 28.07 -40.56 -38.60
N ILE A 140 29.06 -40.33 -39.45
CA ILE A 140 29.35 -41.19 -40.61
C ILE A 140 29.67 -42.62 -40.14
N GLY A 141 30.46 -42.78 -39.09
CA GLY A 141 30.77 -44.08 -38.50
C GLY A 141 29.53 -44.80 -37.98
N HIS A 142 28.66 -44.10 -37.25
CA HIS A 142 27.41 -44.68 -36.75
C HIS A 142 26.44 -45.04 -37.88
N LEU A 143 26.31 -44.20 -38.91
CA LEU A 143 25.46 -44.48 -40.07
C LEU A 143 25.97 -45.66 -40.89
N VAL A 144 27.29 -45.86 -40.97
CA VAL A 144 27.88 -47.06 -41.57
C VAL A 144 27.48 -48.31 -40.77
N GLU A 145 27.50 -48.27 -39.44
CA GLU A 145 27.05 -49.40 -38.61
C GLU A 145 25.56 -49.69 -38.78
N VAL A 146 24.72 -48.65 -38.88
CA VAL A 146 23.28 -48.79 -39.16
C VAL A 146 23.04 -49.39 -40.53
N LEU A 147 23.80 -49.00 -41.55
CA LEU A 147 23.71 -49.58 -42.90
C LEU A 147 24.05 -51.08 -42.91
N HIS A 148 25.09 -51.50 -42.19
CA HIS A 148 25.41 -52.92 -42.07
C HIS A 148 24.33 -53.70 -41.31
N ALA A 149 23.72 -53.10 -40.27
CA ALA A 149 22.63 -53.73 -39.52
C ALA A 149 21.35 -53.86 -40.36
N GLU A 150 21.02 -52.86 -41.20
CA GLU A 150 19.83 -52.88 -42.05
C GLU A 150 19.92 -53.90 -43.20
N VAL A 151 21.14 -54.21 -43.64
CA VAL A 151 21.41 -55.21 -44.70
C VAL A 151 21.69 -56.60 -44.12
N ASP A 152 21.53 -56.80 -42.79
CA ASP A 152 21.86 -58.03 -42.06
C ASP A 152 23.33 -58.50 -42.30
N ASP A 153 24.25 -57.57 -42.56
CA ASP A 153 25.68 -57.84 -42.77
C ASP A 153 26.44 -57.85 -41.43
N GLU A 154 26.13 -58.84 -40.58
CA GLU A 154 26.78 -59.01 -39.26
C GLU A 154 28.30 -59.24 -39.38
N ALA A 155 28.78 -59.73 -40.53
CA ALA A 155 30.19 -60.00 -40.79
C ALA A 155 30.97 -58.78 -41.35
N ARG A 156 30.28 -57.68 -41.69
CA ARG A 156 30.86 -56.47 -42.31
C ARG A 156 31.63 -56.76 -43.59
N ASN A 157 31.12 -57.67 -44.41
CA ASN A 157 31.80 -58.10 -45.64
C ASN A 157 31.51 -57.17 -46.82
N LEU A 158 30.42 -56.41 -46.79
CA LEU A 158 30.04 -55.48 -47.85
C LEU A 158 30.80 -54.15 -47.69
N SER A 159 31.27 -53.57 -48.80
CA SER A 159 31.94 -52.27 -48.76
C SER A 159 30.91 -51.14 -48.82
N VAL A 160 30.89 -50.26 -47.83
CA VAL A 160 30.11 -49.01 -47.89
C VAL A 160 30.88 -47.98 -48.71
N GLU A 161 30.32 -47.57 -49.84
CA GLU A 161 30.85 -46.48 -50.64
C GLU A 161 30.50 -45.13 -50.01
N LYS A 162 31.50 -44.27 -49.88
CA LYS A 162 31.36 -42.92 -49.33
C LYS A 162 31.57 -41.92 -50.45
N THR A 163 30.53 -41.21 -50.84
CA THR A 163 30.63 -40.06 -51.74
C THR A 163 30.52 -38.78 -50.94
N ILE A 164 31.60 -37.98 -50.97
CA ILE A 164 31.66 -36.68 -50.29
C ILE A 164 31.16 -35.62 -51.28
N GLU A 165 30.07 -34.96 -50.94
CA GLU A 165 29.49 -33.85 -51.68
C GLU A 165 29.70 -32.53 -50.90
N GLU A 166 29.60 -31.38 -51.56
CA GLU A 166 29.81 -30.06 -50.92
C GLU A 166 28.88 -29.82 -49.71
N ASN A 167 27.70 -30.45 -49.72
CA ASN A 167 26.65 -30.28 -48.72
C ASN A 167 26.39 -31.52 -47.86
N GLY A 168 27.25 -32.54 -47.86
CA GLY A 168 27.09 -33.72 -47.02
C GLY A 168 27.84 -34.95 -47.54
N VAL A 169 27.64 -36.07 -46.86
CA VAL A 169 28.15 -37.39 -47.26
C VAL A 169 26.99 -38.31 -47.57
N THR A 170 27.01 -38.91 -48.77
CA THR A 170 26.10 -39.98 -49.16
C THR A 170 26.82 -41.31 -48.94
N LEU A 171 26.19 -42.19 -48.18
CA LEU A 171 26.67 -43.52 -47.84
C LEU A 171 25.81 -44.54 -48.58
N THR A 172 26.44 -45.41 -49.36
CA THR A 172 25.73 -46.40 -50.17
C THR A 172 26.29 -47.78 -49.87
N ILE A 173 25.43 -48.73 -49.56
CA ILE A 173 25.76 -50.15 -49.43
C ILE A 173 24.92 -50.93 -50.45
N GLU A 174 25.56 -51.82 -51.18
CA GLU A 174 24.94 -52.60 -52.25
C GLU A 174 25.15 -54.10 -51.97
N ASN A 175 24.06 -54.85 -52.05
CA ASN A 175 24.00 -56.31 -51.99
C ASN A 175 23.29 -56.83 -53.25
N GLU A 176 23.42 -58.11 -53.60
CA GLU A 176 22.91 -58.69 -54.85
C GLU A 176 21.38 -58.48 -55.05
N ASP A 177 20.63 -58.26 -53.96
CA ASP A 177 19.18 -58.05 -53.96
C ASP A 177 18.72 -56.64 -53.55
N SER A 178 19.60 -55.75 -53.06
CA SER A 178 19.18 -54.42 -52.57
C SER A 178 20.30 -53.38 -52.53
N ILE A 179 19.92 -52.12 -52.78
CA ILE A 179 20.78 -50.94 -52.63
C ILE A 179 20.16 -50.05 -51.55
N VAL A 180 20.92 -49.76 -50.49
CA VAL A 180 20.50 -48.85 -49.43
C VAL A 180 21.44 -47.64 -49.41
N SER A 181 20.87 -46.45 -49.58
CA SER A 181 21.60 -45.19 -49.57
C SER A 181 21.10 -44.27 -48.46
N ILE A 182 22.00 -43.76 -47.62
CA ILE A 182 21.70 -42.73 -46.61
C ILE A 182 22.45 -41.46 -46.96
N ASN A 183 21.72 -40.35 -47.09
CA ASN A 183 22.30 -39.03 -47.25
C ASN A 183 22.22 -38.25 -45.93
N THR A 184 23.39 -37.89 -45.39
CA THR A 184 23.52 -37.09 -44.15
C THR A 184 22.92 -35.68 -44.28
N ALA A 185 22.90 -35.11 -45.49
CA ALA A 185 22.30 -33.80 -45.77
C ALA A 185 20.77 -33.85 -45.60
N SER A 186 20.12 -34.88 -46.15
CA SER A 186 18.66 -35.08 -46.03
C SER A 186 18.22 -35.21 -44.58
N LEU A 187 18.98 -35.98 -43.79
CA LEU A 187 18.74 -36.23 -42.37
C LEU A 187 18.88 -34.95 -41.53
N ILE A 188 19.89 -34.12 -41.82
CA ILE A 188 20.09 -32.83 -41.17
C ILE A 188 19.04 -31.81 -41.63
N THR A 189 18.58 -31.85 -42.88
CA THR A 189 17.49 -30.98 -43.33
C THR A 189 16.17 -31.32 -42.65
N GLU A 190 15.85 -32.59 -42.43
CA GLU A 190 14.67 -33.00 -41.66
C GLU A 190 14.76 -32.58 -40.20
N LEU A 191 15.93 -32.75 -39.56
CA LEU A 191 16.18 -32.26 -38.20
C LEU A 191 16.05 -30.73 -38.09
N ARG A 192 16.51 -29.98 -39.09
CA ARG A 192 16.32 -28.53 -39.16
C ARG A 192 14.84 -28.16 -39.31
N SER A 193 14.13 -28.87 -40.18
CA SER A 193 12.70 -28.61 -40.43
C SER A 193 11.83 -28.88 -39.20
N SER A 194 12.20 -29.86 -38.38
CA SER A 194 11.51 -30.18 -37.12
C SER A 194 11.86 -29.20 -35.98
N LEU A 195 13.04 -28.59 -36.01
CA LEU A 195 13.41 -27.47 -35.13
C LEU A 195 12.72 -26.15 -35.49
N ASP A 196 12.36 -25.95 -36.77
CA ASP A 196 11.63 -24.75 -37.24
C ASP A 196 10.11 -24.81 -36.95
N GLN A 197 9.60 -25.96 -36.54
CA GLN A 197 8.18 -26.16 -36.18
C GLN A 197 7.89 -26.01 -34.68
N LEU A 198 8.93 -25.74 -33.87
CA LEU A 198 8.91 -25.62 -32.40
C LEU A 198 8.97 -24.17 -31.94
#